data_AF-A0A1V5MVG3-F1
#
_entry.id   AF-A0A1V5MVG3-F1
#
_cell.length_a   1.000
_cell.length_b   1.000
_cell.length_c   1.000
_cell.angle_alpha   90.00
_cell.angle_beta   90.00
_cell.angle_gamma   90.00
#
_symmetry.space_group_name_H-M   'P 1'
#
loop_
_entity.id
_entity.type
_entity.pdbx_description
1 polymer ?
#
loop_
_entity_poly.entity_id
_entity_poly.type
_entity_poly.pdbx_seq_one_letter_code
_entity_poly.pdbx_strand_id
1 'polypeptide(L)'
;MMKKKMIVVKGAVVAVGGQGGAEYISLTDIARYKNPDEPKDVIKNWMRTKSTIEFLGLWEKLHNPGFKGVEFDTFMYRLADE
;
A
#
# COMPACT_ATOMS: atom_id res chain seq x y z
N MET A 1 16.72 22.58 -4.24
CA MET A 1 15.50 21.80 -4.52
C MET A 1 15.90 20.34 -4.65
N MET A 2 15.37 19.43 -3.83
CA MET A 2 15.76 18.02 -3.81
C MET A 2 15.18 17.32 -5.06
N LYS A 3 16.01 16.62 -5.85
CA LYS A 3 15.54 15.92 -7.05
C LYS A 3 14.58 14.79 -6.64
N LYS A 4 13.33 14.83 -7.12
CA LYS A 4 12.40 13.70 -6.97
C LYS A 4 12.92 12.53 -7.79
N LYS A 5 13.18 11.40 -7.14
CA LYS A 5 13.48 10.13 -7.81
C LYS A 5 12.19 9.62 -8.42
N MET A 6 12.23 9.17 -9.68
CA MET A 6 11.07 8.60 -10.37
C MET A 6 11.49 7.34 -11.10
N ILE A 7 10.55 6.41 -11.23
CA ILE A 7 10.70 5.19 -12.01
C ILE A 7 9.58 5.11 -13.05
N VAL A 8 9.82 4.40 -14.14
CA VAL A 8 8.81 4.14 -15.17
C VAL A 8 8.39 2.68 -15.08
N VAL A 9 7.10 2.44 -14.85
CA VAL A 9 6.52 1.10 -14.72
C VAL A 9 5.37 0.99 -15.71
N LYS A 10 5.49 0.12 -16.71
CA LYS A 10 4.47 -0.04 -17.78
C LYS A 10 4.04 1.29 -18.44
N GLY A 11 4.99 2.22 -18.61
CA GLY A 11 4.74 3.55 -19.17
C GLY A 11 4.16 4.57 -18.18
N ALA A 12 3.82 4.18 -16.95
CA ALA A 12 3.44 5.08 -15.88
C ALA A 12 4.68 5.62 -15.14
N VAL A 13 4.72 6.92 -14.89
CA VAL A 13 5.73 7.54 -14.04
C VAL A 13 5.29 7.43 -12.59
N VAL A 14 6.11 6.79 -11.76
CA VAL A 14 5.86 6.60 -10.33
C VAL A 14 6.93 7.33 -9.52
N ALA A 15 6.51 8.22 -8.63
CA ALA A 15 7.44 8.90 -7.74
C ALA A 15 8.00 7.95 -6.68
N VAL A 16 9.27 8.12 -6.34
CA VAL A 16 9.95 7.44 -5.25
C VAL A 16 10.35 8.48 -4.21
N GLY A 17 9.87 8.30 -2.97
CA GLY A 17 10.17 9.14 -1.81
C GLY A 17 11.12 8.44 -0.85
N GLY A 18 11.95 9.19 -0.13
CA GLY A 18 12.79 8.67 0.94
C GLY A 18 12.33 9.19 2.29
N GLN A 19 12.15 8.31 3.28
CA GLN A 19 11.86 8.70 4.66
C GLN A 19 12.54 7.72 5.63
N GLY A 20 13.28 8.26 6.62
CA GLY A 20 13.89 7.45 7.68
C GLY A 20 14.88 6.39 7.19
N GLY A 21 15.58 6.62 6.07
CA GLY A 21 16.52 5.65 5.49
C GLY A 21 15.88 4.57 4.60
N ALA A 22 14.54 4.56 4.48
CA ALA A 22 13.81 3.68 3.57
C ALA A 22 13.32 4.44 2.33
N GLU A 23 13.23 3.74 1.20
CA GLU A 23 12.63 4.24 -0.04
C GLU A 23 11.20 3.70 -0.19
N TYR A 24 10.29 4.56 -0.62
CA TYR A 24 8.88 4.28 -0.80
C TYR A 24 8.44 4.65 -2.21
N ILE A 25 7.56 3.86 -2.79
CA ILE A 25 6.93 4.16 -4.09
C ILE A 25 5.55 4.77 -3.89
N SER A 26 5.18 5.71 -4.75
CA SER A 26 3.89 6.40 -4.70
C SER A 26 2.76 5.47 -5.17
N LEU A 27 1.97 4.97 -4.22
CA LEU A 27 0.81 4.12 -4.52
C LEU A 27 -0.26 4.86 -5.34
N THR A 28 -0.42 6.17 -5.12
CA THR A 28 -1.38 7.01 -5.88
C THR A 28 -0.97 7.15 -7.34
N ASP A 29 0.32 7.22 -7.65
CA ASP A 29 0.78 7.24 -9.04
C ASP A 29 0.54 5.90 -9.73
N ILE A 30 0.70 4.79 -9.01
CA ILE A 30 0.34 3.46 -9.51
C ILE A 30 -1.17 3.36 -9.74
N ALA A 31 -1.99 3.87 -8.82
CA ALA A 31 -3.45 3.85 -8.94
C ALA A 31 -3.96 4.69 -10.12
N ARG A 32 -3.30 5.82 -10.41
CA ARG A 32 -3.61 6.68 -11.58
C ARG A 32 -3.52 5.94 -12.91
N TYR A 33 -2.64 4.93 -13.01
CA TYR A 33 -2.58 4.08 -14.21
C TYR A 33 -3.91 3.35 -14.47
N LYS A 34 -4.64 2.98 -13.42
CA LYS A 34 -5.93 2.28 -13.53
C LYS A 34 -7.12 3.24 -13.66
N ASN A 35 -7.13 4.33 -12.88
CA ASN A 35 -8.13 5.38 -12.98
C ASN A 35 -7.46 6.72 -12.65
N PRO A 36 -7.23 7.60 -13.65
CA PRO A 36 -6.55 8.87 -13.43
C PRO A 36 -7.41 9.88 -12.66
N ASP A 37 -8.74 9.82 -12.80
CA ASP A 37 -9.69 10.77 -12.20
C ASP A 37 -9.93 10.46 -10.71
N GLU A 38 -10.07 9.16 -10.39
CA GLU A 38 -10.40 8.70 -9.03
C GLU A 38 -9.42 7.64 -8.49
N PRO A 39 -8.11 7.94 -8.39
CA PRO A 39 -7.10 6.99 -7.93
C PRO A 39 -7.31 6.56 -6.47
N LYS A 40 -7.92 7.41 -5.62
CA LYS A 40 -8.25 7.07 -4.23
C LYS A 40 -9.20 5.88 -4.14
N ASP A 41 -10.16 5.76 -5.06
CA ASP A 41 -11.16 4.70 -5.01
C ASP A 41 -10.58 3.37 -5.49
N VAL A 42 -9.62 3.43 -6.43
CA VAL A 42 -8.79 2.27 -6.78
C VAL A 42 -8.04 1.73 -5.55
N ILE A 43 -7.37 2.63 -4.80
CA ILE A 43 -6.63 2.23 -3.59
C ILE A 43 -7.57 1.66 -2.53
N LYS A 44 -8.70 2.32 -2.25
CA LYS A 44 -9.72 1.81 -1.32
C LYS A 44 -10.16 0.39 -1.70
N ASN A 45 -10.42 0.15 -2.99
CA ASN A 45 -10.85 -1.16 -3.47
C ASN A 45 -9.76 -2.23 -3.30
N TRP A 46 -8.48 -1.89 -3.55
CA TRP A 46 -7.37 -2.81 -3.27
C TRP A 46 -7.30 -3.16 -1.79
N MET A 47 -7.37 -2.15 -0.93
CA MET A 47 -7.24 -2.32 0.53
C MET A 47 -8.46 -2.97 1.19
N ARG A 48 -9.61 -3.05 0.52
CA ARG A 48 -10.85 -3.60 1.09
C ARG A 48 -10.86 -5.14 1.10
N THR A 49 -10.15 -5.80 0.20
CA THR A 49 -10.30 -7.25 0.06
C THR A 49 -9.62 -7.99 1.23
N LYS A 50 -10.30 -9.01 1.77
CA LYS A 50 -9.76 -9.88 2.82
C LYS A 50 -8.40 -10.46 2.43
N SER A 51 -8.25 -10.92 1.19
CA SER A 51 -6.98 -11.43 0.66
C SER A 51 -5.84 -10.41 0.70
N THR A 52 -6.10 -9.14 0.41
CA THR A 52 -5.06 -8.10 0.49
C THR A 52 -4.67 -7.83 1.94
N ILE A 53 -5.65 -7.77 2.84
CA ILE A 53 -5.40 -7.53 4.26
C ILE A 53 -4.61 -8.71 4.86
N GLU A 54 -5.00 -9.96 4.58
CA GLU A 54 -4.27 -11.16 4.99
C GLU A 54 -2.83 -11.16 4.51
N PHE A 55 -2.63 -10.83 3.23
CA PHE A 55 -1.28 -10.76 2.65
C PHE A 55 -0.42 -9.71 3.34
N LEU A 56 -0.95 -8.50 3.55
CA LEU A 56 -0.22 -7.43 4.24
C LEU A 56 0.08 -7.81 5.69
N GLY A 57 -0.87 -8.43 6.40
CA GLY A 57 -0.68 -8.92 7.76
C GLY A 57 0.42 -9.98 7.86
N LEU A 58 0.46 -10.92 6.91
CA LEU A 58 1.53 -11.92 6.85
C LEU A 58 2.89 -11.27 6.56
N TRP A 59 2.94 -10.35 5.60
CA TRP A 59 4.17 -9.64 5.26
C TRP A 59 4.71 -8.85 6.47
N GLU A 60 3.85 -8.12 7.17
CA GLU A 60 4.20 -7.38 8.39
C GLU A 60 4.69 -8.32 9.50
N LYS A 61 4.04 -9.47 9.73
CA LYS A 61 4.51 -10.48 10.69
C LYS A 61 5.93 -10.97 10.39
N LEU A 62 6.29 -11.07 9.11
CA LEU A 62 7.61 -11.57 8.67
C LEU A 62 8.69 -10.49 8.68
N HIS A 63 8.33 -9.23 8.43
CA HIS A 63 9.30 -8.17 8.13
C HIS A 63 9.27 -6.97 9.09
N ASN A 64 8.28 -6.87 9.97
CA ASN A 64 8.17 -5.81 10.96
C ASN A 64 8.30 -6.39 12.38
N PRO A 65 9.48 -6.29 13.03
CA PRO A 65 9.68 -6.75 14.40
C PRO A 65 8.75 -6.07 15.43
N GLY A 66 8.24 -4.88 15.12
CA GLY A 66 7.29 -4.14 15.95
C GLY A 66 5.82 -4.39 15.60
N PHE A 67 5.53 -5.48 14.88
CA PHE A 67 4.16 -5.76 14.42
C PHE A 67 3.18 -5.95 15.58
N LYS A 68 2.07 -5.22 15.49
CA LYS A 68 1.02 -5.16 16.51
C LYS A 68 -0.11 -6.14 16.18
N GLY A 69 0.12 -7.42 16.45
CA GLY A 69 -0.80 -8.49 16.06
C GLY A 69 -2.20 -8.38 16.66
N VAL A 70 -2.29 -8.01 17.94
CA VAL A 70 -3.58 -7.89 18.65
C VAL A 70 -4.45 -6.80 18.04
N GLU A 71 -3.87 -5.64 17.71
CA GLU A 71 -4.58 -4.56 17.03
C GLU A 71 -4.93 -4.96 15.60
N PHE A 72 -4.02 -5.69 14.92
CA PHE A 72 -4.24 -6.14 13.56
C PHE A 72 -5.43 -7.11 13.43
N ASP A 73 -5.62 -7.97 14.42
CA ASP A 73 -6.72 -8.92 14.47
C ASP A 73 -8.10 -8.25 14.32
N THR A 74 -8.26 -6.99 14.73
CA THR A 74 -9.52 -6.25 14.55
C THR A 74 -9.88 -5.98 13.08
N PHE A 75 -8.89 -5.90 12.19
CA PHE A 75 -9.10 -5.82 10.75
C PHE A 75 -9.52 -7.18 10.17
N MET A 76 -9.09 -8.29 10.78
CA MET A 76 -9.38 -9.64 10.34
C MET A 76 -10.77 -10.13 10.77
N TYR A 77 -11.12 -9.92 12.04
CA TYR A 77 -12.39 -10.42 12.58
C TYR A 77 -13.60 -9.66 12.05
N ARG A 78 -13.51 -8.34 11.82
CA ARG A 78 -14.61 -7.57 11.21
C ARG A 78 -14.94 -7.97 9.77
N LEU A 79 -14.02 -8.63 9.07
CA LEU A 79 -14.24 -9.15 7.71
C LEU A 79 -14.72 -10.60 7.68
N ALA A 80 -14.76 -11.27 8.83
CA ALA A 80 -15.31 -12.62 8.94
C ALA A 80 -16.82 -12.60 9.23
N ASP A 81 -17.34 -11.47 9.72
CA ASP A 81 -18.75 -11.25 10.03
C ASP A 81 -19.56 -10.59 8.88
N GLU A 82 -18.91 -10.20 7.78
CA GLU A 82 -19.52 -9.71 6.52
C GLU A 82 -19.46 -10.77 5.41
#